data_AF-A0A2S9CPF2-F1
#
_entry.id   AF-A0A2S9CPF2-F1
#
_cell.length_a   1.000
_cell.length_b   1.000
_cell.length_c   1.000
_cell.angle_alpha   90.00
_cell.angle_beta   90.00
_cell.angle_gamma   90.00
#
_symmetry.space_group_name_H-M   'P 1'
#
loop_
_entity.id
_entity.type
_entity.pdbx_description
1 polymer ?
#
loop_
_entity_poly.entity_id
_entity_poly.type
_entity_poly.pdbx_seq_one_letter_code
_entity_poly.pdbx_strand_id
1 'polypeptide(L)'
;MNNWFKIVYLPLFLLFTLGKAQEKLTIGEKQNLFSKVLNENREIWVHLPKTYNDNTISPAKYPVIYLLDGEINFEYYTGLTDFIARTPYADIPECIVVGIKNTERTRDLTPTKTQKKSPVNPNVILFADSGESENFLKFMQEELKPFISKNYRTQDYSVLVGHSFGGLFAINTFLTNPDYFNAYVANDPSLWWDNKVMIAKTKEYLEKNKKFPVKKSLYVSQADNEEQQKNWNSDMTQAIEEFKGIIEKNGSLNYKHSFFEGETHGTVSYPGNYEALKFIFKGFRSDIKQLAKNPTLLEEDYKKFSEKMGTDFIPSENYLNVVIKFMKSNGFKESETYFIHLKERYYPKK
;
A
#
# COMPACT_ATOMS: atom_id res chain seq x y z
N MET A 1 -2.48 8.55 -88.73
CA MET A 1 -3.28 8.05 -87.59
C MET A 1 -2.34 7.80 -86.42
N ASN A 2 -2.65 8.44 -85.28
CA ASN A 2 -2.43 7.97 -83.90
C ASN A 2 -1.01 7.62 -83.41
N ASN A 3 -0.43 8.46 -82.55
CA ASN A 3 -0.61 8.36 -81.09
C ASN A 3 0.39 9.26 -80.34
N TRP A 4 -0.08 10.36 -79.76
CA TRP A 4 0.63 11.12 -78.74
C TRP A 4 0.33 10.52 -77.37
N PHE A 5 1.27 9.78 -76.79
CA PHE A 5 1.22 9.41 -75.37
C PHE A 5 1.75 10.59 -74.54
N LYS A 6 0.85 11.36 -73.92
CA LYS A 6 1.20 12.29 -72.85
C LYS A 6 1.31 11.50 -71.55
N ILE A 7 2.53 11.31 -71.06
CA ILE A 7 2.79 10.77 -69.72
C ILE A 7 2.52 11.90 -68.73
N VAL A 8 1.41 11.80 -68.00
CA VAL A 8 1.08 12.69 -66.89
C VAL A 8 1.78 12.15 -65.65
N TYR A 9 2.82 12.83 -65.18
CA TYR A 9 3.40 12.59 -63.87
C TYR A 9 2.45 13.15 -62.79
N LEU A 10 1.70 12.27 -62.13
CA LEU A 10 0.94 12.61 -60.94
C LEU A 10 1.91 12.59 -59.73
N PRO A 11 2.11 13.70 -59.00
CA PRO A 11 2.90 13.65 -57.78
C PRO A 11 2.09 12.92 -56.71
N LEU A 12 2.53 11.72 -56.33
CA LEU A 12 1.97 10.95 -55.22
C LEU A 12 2.31 11.70 -53.91
N PHE A 13 1.41 12.59 -53.46
CA PHE A 13 1.48 13.16 -52.12
C PHE A 13 1.15 12.05 -51.11
N LEU A 14 2.16 11.34 -50.65
CA LEU A 14 2.06 10.48 -49.47
C LEU A 14 1.88 11.37 -48.25
N LEU A 15 0.63 11.69 -47.93
CA LEU A 15 0.24 12.21 -46.62
C LEU A 15 0.56 11.13 -45.58
N PHE A 16 1.76 11.19 -45.01
CA PHE A 16 2.06 10.52 -43.75
C PHE A 16 1.24 11.21 -42.67
N THR A 17 -0.01 10.78 -42.49
CA THR A 17 -0.72 11.05 -41.25
C THR A 17 0.02 10.29 -40.17
N LEU A 18 0.85 11.00 -39.40
CA LEU A 18 1.30 10.55 -38.09
C LEU A 18 0.03 10.33 -37.24
N GLY A 19 -0.55 9.13 -37.35
CA GLY A 19 -1.62 8.71 -36.47
C GLY A 19 -1.08 8.76 -35.06
N LYS A 20 -1.55 9.70 -34.25
CA LYS A 20 -1.36 9.64 -32.81
C LYS A 20 -2.03 8.33 -32.37
N ALA A 21 -1.23 7.32 -32.09
CA ALA A 21 -1.73 6.09 -31.49
C ALA A 21 -2.51 6.46 -30.22
N GLN A 22 -3.64 5.80 -29.99
CA GLN A 22 -4.42 6.03 -28.79
C GLN A 22 -3.57 5.68 -27.57
N GLU A 23 -3.27 6.68 -26.74
CA GLU A 23 -2.56 6.44 -25.47
C GLU A 23 -3.48 5.65 -24.53
N LYS A 24 -3.03 4.46 -24.14
CA LYS A 24 -3.78 3.62 -23.20
C LYS A 24 -3.61 4.16 -21.79
N LEU A 25 -4.72 4.33 -21.07
CA LEU A 25 -4.68 4.50 -19.62
C LEU A 25 -4.24 3.16 -19.00
N THR A 26 -3.02 3.11 -18.48
CA THR A 26 -2.46 1.92 -17.85
C THR A 26 -2.44 2.12 -16.34
N ILE A 27 -3.20 1.29 -15.61
CA ILE A 27 -3.25 1.33 -14.14
C ILE A 27 -2.13 0.52 -13.49
N GLY A 28 -1.48 -0.38 -14.25
CA GLY A 28 -0.41 -1.23 -13.76
C GLY A 28 -0.01 -2.31 -14.76
N GLU A 29 0.97 -3.10 -14.40
CA GLU A 29 1.48 -4.23 -15.18
C GLU A 29 1.30 -5.55 -14.44
N LYS A 30 1.18 -6.65 -15.19
CA LYS A 30 1.09 -8.00 -14.61
C LYS A 30 2.45 -8.66 -14.66
N GLN A 31 2.84 -9.29 -13.57
CA GLN A 31 4.03 -10.13 -13.46
C GLN A 31 3.62 -11.54 -13.03
N ASN A 32 4.33 -12.54 -13.54
CA ASN A 32 4.13 -13.94 -13.16
C ASN A 32 5.43 -14.49 -12.60
N LEU A 33 5.33 -15.24 -11.52
CA LEU A 33 6.45 -15.89 -10.87
C LEU A 33 6.05 -17.31 -10.49
N PHE A 34 6.95 -18.27 -10.70
CA PHE A 34 6.77 -19.61 -10.17
C PHE A 34 7.32 -19.63 -8.74
N SER A 35 6.43 -19.89 -7.78
CA SER A 35 6.80 -20.03 -6.38
C SER A 35 7.28 -21.45 -6.12
N LYS A 36 8.53 -21.59 -5.66
CA LYS A 36 9.05 -22.88 -5.19
C LYS A 36 8.49 -23.22 -3.81
N VAL A 37 8.24 -22.20 -2.99
CA VAL A 37 7.64 -22.37 -1.65
C VAL A 37 6.23 -22.94 -1.74
N LEU A 38 5.41 -22.42 -2.65
CA LEU A 38 4.01 -22.84 -2.83
C LEU A 38 3.84 -23.90 -3.92
N ASN A 39 4.88 -24.14 -4.73
CA ASN A 39 4.87 -25.04 -5.88
C ASN A 39 3.76 -24.72 -6.90
N GLU A 40 3.55 -23.42 -7.19
CA GLU A 40 2.52 -22.93 -8.11
C GLU A 40 2.94 -21.60 -8.75
N ASN A 41 2.28 -21.23 -9.86
CA ASN A 41 2.45 -19.90 -10.45
C ASN A 41 1.62 -18.87 -9.67
N ARG A 42 2.24 -17.74 -9.33
CA ARG A 42 1.59 -16.58 -8.72
C ARG A 42 1.60 -15.41 -9.71
N GLU A 43 0.43 -14.84 -9.93
CA GLU A 43 0.28 -13.57 -10.65
C GLU A 43 0.27 -12.42 -9.63
N ILE A 44 1.04 -11.38 -9.90
CA ILE A 44 1.01 -10.13 -9.16
C ILE A 44 0.80 -8.97 -10.12
N TRP A 45 0.17 -7.90 -9.64
CA TRP A 45 -0.02 -6.67 -10.39
C TRP A 45 0.79 -5.55 -9.75
N VAL A 46 1.53 -4.79 -10.54
CA VAL A 46 2.42 -3.73 -10.06
C VAL A 46 1.98 -2.40 -10.63
N HIS A 47 1.69 -1.45 -9.75
CA HIS A 47 1.46 -0.05 -10.09
C HIS A 47 2.66 0.78 -9.66
N LEU A 48 3.14 1.59 -10.59
CA LEU A 48 4.27 2.48 -10.38
C LEU A 48 3.77 3.91 -10.28
N PRO A 49 4.31 4.72 -9.35
CA PRO A 49 3.99 6.14 -9.28
C PRO A 49 4.24 6.86 -10.60
N LYS A 50 3.50 7.95 -10.84
CA LYS A 50 3.61 8.74 -12.08
C LYS A 50 5.03 9.24 -12.34
N THR A 51 5.78 9.57 -11.29
CA THR A 51 7.16 10.03 -11.41
C THR A 51 8.18 8.92 -11.67
N TYR A 52 7.78 7.64 -11.62
CA TYR A 52 8.72 6.52 -11.70
C TYR A 52 9.49 6.49 -13.03
N ASN A 53 8.85 6.79 -14.16
CA ASN A 53 9.52 6.82 -15.47
C ASN A 53 9.79 8.25 -15.96
N ASP A 54 9.74 9.24 -15.07
CA ASP A 54 10.04 10.63 -15.41
C ASP A 54 11.55 10.83 -15.52
N ASN A 55 12.05 10.86 -16.76
CA ASN A 55 13.46 11.06 -17.06
C ASN A 55 13.91 12.53 -16.91
N THR A 56 13.02 13.45 -16.52
CA THR A 56 13.35 14.85 -16.26
C THR A 56 13.76 15.12 -14.80
N ILE A 57 13.62 14.12 -13.94
CA ILE A 57 14.03 14.13 -12.54
C ILE A 57 14.96 12.96 -12.22
N SER A 58 15.68 13.06 -11.11
CA SER A 58 16.53 12.01 -10.59
C SER A 58 15.70 10.81 -10.15
N PRO A 59 16.13 9.57 -10.47
CA PRO A 59 15.39 8.37 -10.05
C PRO A 59 15.27 8.26 -8.53
N ALA A 60 14.03 8.20 -8.03
CA ALA A 60 13.74 7.96 -6.63
C ALA A 60 13.55 6.47 -6.31
N LYS A 61 13.61 6.16 -5.00
CA LYS A 61 13.17 4.89 -4.41
C LYS A 61 11.83 5.10 -3.71
N TYR A 62 10.96 4.11 -3.75
CA TYR A 62 9.57 4.24 -3.30
C TYR A 62 9.22 3.19 -2.25
N PRO A 63 8.49 3.54 -1.17
CA PRO A 63 7.86 2.56 -0.30
C PRO A 63 6.98 1.60 -1.09
N VAL A 64 6.84 0.37 -0.59
CA VAL A 64 6.08 -0.68 -1.27
C VAL A 64 4.86 -1.09 -0.45
N ILE A 65 3.69 -1.01 -1.06
CA ILE A 65 2.44 -1.49 -0.47
C ILE A 65 2.14 -2.88 -1.06
N TYR A 66 2.15 -3.90 -0.21
CA TYR A 66 1.74 -5.25 -0.54
C TYR A 66 0.25 -5.41 -0.23
N LEU A 67 -0.56 -5.37 -1.28
CA LEU A 67 -2.01 -5.40 -1.21
C LEU A 67 -2.50 -6.82 -1.47
N LEU A 68 -3.04 -7.46 -0.44
CA LEU A 68 -3.71 -8.75 -0.56
C LEU A 68 -5.04 -8.60 -1.32
N ASP A 69 -5.56 -9.70 -1.85
CA ASP A 69 -6.79 -9.72 -2.64
C ASP A 69 -6.70 -8.73 -3.82
N GLY A 70 -5.58 -8.77 -4.54
CA GLY A 70 -5.25 -7.83 -5.60
C GLY A 70 -6.31 -7.80 -6.71
N GLU A 71 -6.92 -8.95 -7.03
CA GLU A 71 -7.99 -9.05 -8.03
C GLU A 71 -9.26 -8.27 -7.67
N ILE A 72 -9.46 -7.95 -6.39
CA ILE A 72 -10.62 -7.18 -5.90
C ILE A 72 -10.23 -5.73 -5.62
N ASN A 73 -9.04 -5.50 -5.06
CA ASN A 73 -8.71 -4.21 -4.45
C ASN A 73 -7.84 -3.29 -5.30
N PHE A 74 -7.12 -3.81 -6.30
CA PHE A 74 -6.02 -3.07 -6.94
C PHE A 74 -6.45 -1.77 -7.64
N GLU A 75 -7.57 -1.77 -8.36
CA GLU A 75 -7.96 -0.62 -9.18
C GLU A 75 -8.28 0.62 -8.34
N TYR A 76 -9.15 0.49 -7.33
CA TYR A 76 -9.48 1.63 -6.47
C TYR A 76 -8.27 2.02 -5.60
N TYR A 77 -7.48 1.05 -5.15
CA TYR A 77 -6.39 1.30 -4.21
C TYR A 77 -5.24 2.08 -4.85
N THR A 78 -4.92 1.80 -6.12
CA THR A 78 -3.92 2.56 -6.87
C THR A 78 -4.37 4.00 -7.09
N GLY A 79 -5.62 4.21 -7.53
CA GLY A 79 -6.22 5.53 -7.67
C GLY A 79 -6.26 6.32 -6.35
N LEU A 80 -6.59 5.65 -5.24
CA LEU A 80 -6.55 6.20 -3.89
C LEU A 80 -5.14 6.64 -3.50
N THR A 81 -4.15 5.77 -3.70
CA THR A 81 -2.75 6.03 -3.36
C THR A 81 -2.21 7.22 -4.16
N ASP A 82 -2.44 7.25 -5.46
CA ASP A 82 -2.08 8.36 -6.35
C ASP A 82 -2.74 9.69 -5.95
N PHE A 83 -4.00 9.63 -5.53
CA PHE A 83 -4.74 10.81 -5.11
C PHE A 83 -4.14 11.45 -3.85
N ILE A 84 -3.82 10.63 -2.84
CA ILE A 84 -3.27 11.11 -1.56
C ILE A 84 -1.80 11.52 -1.69
N ALA A 85 -1.04 10.91 -2.63
CA ALA A 85 0.36 11.25 -2.91
C ALA A 85 0.54 12.51 -3.77
N ARG A 86 -0.55 13.16 -4.21
CA ARG A 86 -0.49 14.25 -5.19
C ARG A 86 0.05 15.55 -4.61
N THR A 87 1.19 16.01 -5.13
CA THR A 87 1.77 17.32 -4.83
C THR A 87 0.88 18.48 -5.32
N PRO A 88 0.84 19.65 -4.64
CA PRO A 88 1.66 20.03 -3.48
C PRO A 88 1.10 19.56 -2.12
N TYR A 89 -0.07 18.93 -2.09
CA TYR A 89 -0.78 18.56 -0.87
C TYR A 89 -0.65 17.06 -0.52
N ALA A 90 0.49 16.46 -0.88
CA ALA A 90 0.74 15.04 -0.68
C ALA A 90 0.77 14.72 0.81
N ASP A 91 -0.18 13.93 1.30
CA ASP A 91 -0.21 13.46 2.69
C ASP A 91 0.66 12.20 2.89
N ILE A 92 1.02 11.52 1.80
CA ILE A 92 1.87 10.33 1.78
C ILE A 92 2.94 10.45 0.67
N PRO A 93 4.07 9.72 0.78
CA PRO A 93 5.00 9.57 -0.35
C PRO A 93 4.34 8.78 -1.49
N GLU A 94 4.81 9.00 -2.71
CA GLU A 94 4.53 8.10 -3.83
C GLU A 94 4.97 6.67 -3.48
N CYS A 95 4.14 5.67 -3.78
CA CYS A 95 4.37 4.27 -3.40
C CYS A 95 4.23 3.34 -4.61
N ILE A 96 5.05 2.28 -4.66
CA ILE A 96 4.77 1.15 -5.54
C ILE A 96 3.67 0.31 -4.88
N VAL A 97 2.60 -0.01 -5.61
CA VAL A 97 1.55 -0.92 -5.13
C VAL A 97 1.71 -2.27 -5.82
N VAL A 98 1.87 -3.32 -5.03
CA VAL A 98 1.96 -4.71 -5.47
C VAL A 98 0.70 -5.44 -5.03
N GLY A 99 -0.25 -5.60 -5.95
CA GLY A 99 -1.45 -6.42 -5.76
C GLY A 99 -1.12 -7.89 -5.91
N ILE A 100 -1.40 -8.69 -4.89
CA ILE A 100 -1.13 -10.12 -4.88
C ILE A 100 -2.43 -10.83 -5.17
N LYS A 101 -2.53 -11.51 -6.31
CA LYS A 101 -3.72 -12.31 -6.61
C LYS A 101 -3.73 -13.60 -5.81
N ASN A 102 -4.93 -14.01 -5.43
CA ASN A 102 -5.14 -15.32 -4.84
C ASN A 102 -5.09 -16.43 -5.90
N THR A 103 -4.58 -17.59 -5.49
CA THR A 103 -4.87 -18.88 -6.14
C THR A 103 -5.88 -19.62 -5.27
N GLU A 104 -5.51 -19.92 -4.02
CA GLU A 104 -6.36 -20.51 -2.99
C GLU A 104 -6.38 -19.60 -1.76
N ARG A 105 -7.30 -18.62 -1.77
CA ARG A 105 -7.37 -17.55 -0.77
C ARG A 105 -7.50 -18.07 0.66
N THR A 106 -8.34 -19.08 0.87
CA THR A 106 -8.62 -19.59 2.21
C THR A 106 -7.42 -20.35 2.77
N ARG A 107 -6.79 -21.23 1.98
CA ARG A 107 -5.49 -21.85 2.29
C ARG A 107 -4.44 -20.82 2.71
N ASP A 108 -4.22 -19.80 1.89
CA ASP A 108 -3.10 -18.85 2.01
C ASP A 108 -3.28 -17.82 3.14
N LEU A 109 -4.52 -17.41 3.45
CA LEU A 109 -4.78 -16.28 4.35
C LEU A 109 -5.25 -16.69 5.75
N THR A 110 -5.34 -17.99 6.05
CA THR A 110 -5.79 -18.48 7.36
C THR A 110 -4.68 -19.17 8.15
N PRO A 111 -4.56 -18.88 9.47
CA PRO A 111 -3.43 -19.33 10.29
C PRO A 111 -3.56 -20.74 10.86
N THR A 112 -4.75 -21.32 10.82
CA THR A 112 -5.03 -22.64 11.39
C THR A 112 -6.03 -23.39 10.53
N LYS A 113 -5.97 -24.72 10.58
CA LYS A 113 -6.94 -25.60 9.93
C LYS A 113 -8.26 -25.53 10.68
N THR A 114 -9.33 -25.08 10.04
CA THR A 114 -10.64 -25.09 10.69
C THR A 114 -11.27 -26.48 10.70
N GLN A 115 -12.02 -26.76 11.77
CA GLN A 115 -12.92 -27.91 11.89
C GLN A 115 -14.40 -27.47 11.88
N LYS A 116 -14.67 -26.22 11.50
CA LYS A 116 -16.03 -25.65 11.53
C LYS A 116 -16.92 -26.36 10.53
N LYS A 117 -17.93 -27.07 11.04
CA LYS A 117 -18.96 -27.71 10.21
C LYS A 117 -19.91 -26.68 9.62
N SER A 118 -20.40 -26.93 8.41
CA SER A 118 -21.46 -26.12 7.81
C SER A 118 -22.74 -26.21 8.66
N PRO A 119 -23.42 -25.07 8.92
CA PRO A 119 -24.67 -25.07 9.67
C PRO A 119 -25.82 -25.73 8.90
N VAL A 120 -25.67 -25.90 7.58
CA VAL A 120 -26.68 -26.50 6.70
C VAL A 120 -26.36 -27.97 6.38
N ASN A 121 -25.08 -28.35 6.37
CA ASN A 121 -24.66 -29.73 6.15
C ASN A 121 -23.51 -30.14 7.08
N PRO A 122 -23.75 -30.93 8.14
CA PRO A 122 -22.74 -31.27 9.14
C PRO A 122 -21.63 -32.22 8.63
N ASN A 123 -21.76 -32.77 7.41
CA ASN A 123 -20.71 -33.55 6.76
C ASN A 123 -19.72 -32.69 5.97
N VAL A 124 -20.02 -31.39 5.80
CA VAL A 124 -19.15 -30.44 5.12
C VAL A 124 -18.39 -29.62 6.16
N ILE A 125 -17.06 -29.61 6.05
CA ILE A 125 -16.21 -28.68 6.77
C ILE A 125 -16.12 -27.41 5.92
N LEU A 126 -16.56 -26.27 6.48
CA LEU A 126 -16.37 -24.98 5.83
C LEU A 126 -14.88 -24.66 5.76
N PHE A 127 -14.41 -24.03 4.68
CA PHE A 127 -13.01 -23.61 4.55
C PHE A 127 -12.03 -24.79 4.70
N ALA A 128 -12.38 -25.94 4.15
CA ALA A 128 -11.64 -27.20 4.32
C ALA A 128 -10.20 -27.16 3.80
N ASP A 129 -9.83 -26.18 2.98
CA ASP A 129 -8.49 -25.91 2.43
C ASP A 129 -7.64 -24.99 3.33
N SER A 130 -8.19 -24.44 4.42
CA SER A 130 -7.52 -23.50 5.34
C SER A 130 -6.21 -24.00 5.97
N GLY A 131 -5.43 -23.05 6.50
CA GLY A 131 -4.42 -23.29 7.53
C GLY A 131 -2.96 -23.21 7.10
N GLU A 132 -2.66 -22.70 5.90
CA GLU A 132 -1.30 -22.71 5.36
C GLU A 132 -0.70 -21.31 5.17
N SER A 133 -1.19 -20.32 5.92
CA SER A 133 -0.64 -18.95 5.81
C SER A 133 0.83 -18.80 6.14
N GLU A 134 1.44 -19.75 6.86
CA GLU A 134 2.89 -19.77 7.07
C GLU A 134 3.65 -19.99 5.75
N ASN A 135 3.16 -20.89 4.88
CA ASN A 135 3.75 -21.12 3.56
C ASN A 135 3.58 -19.87 2.66
N PHE A 136 2.41 -19.23 2.73
CA PHE A 136 2.17 -17.99 1.99
C PHE A 136 3.07 -16.84 2.47
N LEU A 137 3.25 -16.68 3.78
CA LEU A 137 4.20 -15.70 4.34
C LEU A 137 5.64 -16.00 3.91
N LYS A 138 6.04 -17.28 3.91
CA LYS A 138 7.36 -17.71 3.45
C LYS A 138 7.58 -17.40 1.97
N PHE A 139 6.56 -17.60 1.12
CA PHE A 139 6.58 -17.15 -0.27
C PHE A 139 6.82 -15.64 -0.36
N MET A 140 6.10 -14.85 0.44
CA MET A 140 6.28 -13.40 0.44
C MET A 140 7.72 -12.99 0.82
N GLN A 141 8.32 -13.68 1.78
CA GLN A 141 9.65 -13.45 2.33
C GLN A 141 10.78 -13.86 1.39
N GLU A 142 10.72 -15.07 0.88
CA GLU A 142 11.84 -15.69 0.17
C GLU A 142 11.79 -15.41 -1.34
N GLU A 143 10.61 -15.06 -1.87
CA GLU A 143 10.40 -14.98 -3.32
C GLU A 143 9.82 -13.63 -3.75
N LEU A 144 8.67 -13.21 -3.21
CA LEU A 144 7.98 -12.01 -3.70
C LEU A 144 8.74 -10.70 -3.40
N LYS A 145 9.03 -10.41 -2.13
CA LYS A 145 9.71 -9.16 -1.75
C LYS A 145 11.11 -9.05 -2.38
N PRO A 146 11.92 -10.14 -2.45
CA PRO A 146 13.16 -10.16 -3.22
C PRO A 146 12.97 -9.92 -4.72
N PHE A 147 11.93 -10.49 -5.34
CA PHE A 147 11.61 -10.22 -6.74
C PHE A 147 11.30 -8.73 -6.96
N ILE A 148 10.49 -8.13 -6.08
CA ILE A 148 10.11 -6.72 -6.19
C ILE A 148 11.32 -5.80 -5.99
N SER A 149 12.16 -6.04 -4.97
CA SER A 149 13.35 -5.21 -4.73
C SER A 149 14.41 -5.32 -5.82
N LYS A 150 14.49 -6.46 -6.52
CA LYS A 150 15.42 -6.67 -7.63
C LYS A 150 14.98 -5.94 -8.91
N ASN A 151 13.67 -5.91 -9.18
CA ASN A 151 13.13 -5.41 -10.46
C ASN A 151 12.65 -3.95 -10.39
N TYR A 152 12.40 -3.41 -9.19
CA TYR A 152 11.89 -2.05 -9.01
C TYR A 152 12.72 -1.24 -8.02
N ARG A 153 12.67 0.09 -8.12
CA ARG A 153 13.36 1.00 -7.21
C ARG A 153 12.59 1.14 -5.90
N THR A 154 12.80 0.17 -5.01
CA THR A 154 12.13 0.12 -3.71
C THR A 154 12.94 0.84 -2.63
N GLN A 155 12.24 1.50 -1.71
CA GLN A 155 12.75 1.95 -0.41
C GLN A 155 12.55 0.84 0.63
N ASP A 156 13.33 0.85 1.72
CA ASP A 156 13.18 -0.07 2.83
C ASP A 156 12.01 0.33 3.77
N TYR A 157 10.84 0.55 3.16
CA TYR A 157 9.59 0.74 3.88
C TYR A 157 8.49 -0.02 3.16
N SER A 158 7.86 -0.95 3.87
CA SER A 158 6.82 -1.82 3.31
C SER A 158 5.59 -1.87 4.19
N VAL A 159 4.42 -1.85 3.54
CA VAL A 159 3.11 -1.90 4.18
C VAL A 159 2.40 -3.17 3.73
N LEU A 160 1.88 -3.97 4.65
CA LEU A 160 0.98 -5.10 4.34
C LEU A 160 -0.47 -4.66 4.54
N VAL A 161 -1.29 -4.82 3.52
CA VAL A 161 -2.70 -4.42 3.53
C VAL A 161 -3.58 -5.61 3.23
N GLY A 162 -4.56 -5.87 4.11
CA GLY A 162 -5.51 -6.95 3.92
C GLY A 162 -6.89 -6.63 4.45
N HIS A 163 -7.89 -7.30 3.89
CA HIS A 163 -9.31 -7.20 4.27
C HIS A 163 -9.86 -8.57 4.61
N SER A 164 -10.73 -8.68 5.62
CA SER A 164 -11.38 -9.96 5.99
C SER A 164 -10.31 -11.03 6.36
N PHE A 165 -10.21 -12.14 5.62
CA PHE A 165 -9.08 -13.10 5.78
C PHE A 165 -7.72 -12.48 5.48
N GLY A 166 -7.61 -11.53 4.56
CA GLY A 166 -6.36 -10.75 4.39
C GLY A 166 -6.03 -9.93 5.64
N GLY A 167 -7.03 -9.39 6.33
CA GLY A 167 -6.85 -8.70 7.61
C GLY A 167 -6.41 -9.66 8.71
N LEU A 168 -7.00 -10.87 8.76
CA LEU A 168 -6.57 -11.96 9.63
C LEU A 168 -5.09 -12.34 9.37
N PHE A 169 -4.71 -12.50 8.11
CA PHE A 169 -3.33 -12.74 7.70
C PHE A 169 -2.39 -11.61 8.14
N ALA A 170 -2.79 -10.35 7.96
CA ALA A 170 -2.00 -9.19 8.37
C ALA A 170 -1.74 -9.18 9.89
N ILE A 171 -2.77 -9.45 10.70
CA ILE A 171 -2.63 -9.57 12.16
C ILE A 171 -1.76 -10.78 12.55
N ASN A 172 -1.94 -11.93 11.90
CA ASN A 172 -1.10 -13.11 12.15
C ASN A 172 0.37 -12.81 11.83
N THR A 173 0.65 -12.20 10.68
CA THR A 173 2.00 -11.81 10.26
C THR A 173 2.62 -10.82 11.22
N PHE A 174 1.87 -9.81 11.68
CA PHE A 174 2.35 -8.85 12.68
C PHE A 174 2.78 -9.54 13.98
N LEU A 175 2.04 -10.55 14.44
CA LEU A 175 2.34 -11.24 15.70
C LEU A 175 3.47 -12.27 15.55
N THR A 176 3.52 -13.01 14.44
CA THR A 176 4.53 -14.06 14.25
C THR A 176 5.85 -13.49 13.76
N ASN A 177 5.83 -12.49 12.87
CA ASN A 177 7.00 -11.93 12.18
C ASN A 177 6.95 -10.39 12.20
N PRO A 178 6.93 -9.76 13.39
CA PRO A 178 6.72 -8.31 13.55
C PRO A 178 7.68 -7.44 12.76
N ASP A 179 8.92 -7.90 12.55
CA ASP A 179 9.98 -7.13 11.90
C ASP A 179 9.89 -7.10 10.38
N TYR A 180 9.06 -7.95 9.77
CA TYR A 180 9.09 -8.18 8.33
C TYR A 180 8.48 -7.04 7.49
N PHE A 181 7.37 -6.46 7.94
CA PHE A 181 6.81 -5.22 7.40
C PHE A 181 6.97 -4.06 8.40
N ASN A 182 6.92 -2.83 7.90
CA ASN A 182 7.01 -1.62 8.73
C ASN A 182 5.63 -1.18 9.22
N ALA A 183 4.58 -1.43 8.44
CA ALA A 183 3.20 -1.14 8.81
C ALA A 183 2.23 -2.23 8.33
N TYR A 184 1.13 -2.37 9.06
CA TYR A 184 0.09 -3.35 8.82
C TYR A 184 -1.27 -2.65 8.81
N VAL A 185 -2.09 -2.96 7.82
CA VAL A 185 -3.46 -2.48 7.68
C VAL A 185 -4.38 -3.69 7.62
N ALA A 186 -5.20 -3.85 8.66
CA ALA A 186 -6.16 -4.93 8.79
C ALA A 186 -7.57 -4.35 8.73
N ASN A 187 -8.19 -4.42 7.55
CA ASN A 187 -9.56 -3.93 7.37
C ASN A 187 -10.58 -5.01 7.73
N ASP A 188 -11.42 -4.70 8.72
CA ASP A 188 -12.46 -5.58 9.27
C ASP A 188 -12.00 -7.04 9.38
N PRO A 189 -10.89 -7.29 10.11
CA PRO A 189 -10.21 -8.58 10.09
C PRO A 189 -11.10 -9.68 10.68
N SER A 190 -11.09 -10.86 10.06
CA SER A 190 -11.89 -12.02 10.50
C SER A 190 -11.33 -12.68 11.78
N LEU A 191 -11.19 -11.90 12.86
CA LEU A 191 -10.62 -12.34 14.13
C LEU A 191 -11.51 -13.33 14.90
N TRP A 192 -12.74 -13.58 14.43
CA TRP A 192 -13.58 -14.68 14.89
C TRP A 192 -13.02 -16.07 14.54
N TRP A 193 -12.09 -16.12 13.58
CA TRP A 193 -11.53 -17.36 13.04
C TRP A 193 -11.07 -18.32 14.14
N ASP A 194 -11.48 -19.58 13.98
CA ASP A 194 -11.05 -20.71 14.81
C ASP A 194 -11.14 -20.41 16.32
N ASN A 195 -12.33 -20.03 16.78
CA ASN A 195 -12.61 -19.66 18.17
C ASN A 195 -11.72 -18.52 18.67
N LYS A 196 -11.57 -17.47 17.85
CA LYS A 196 -10.75 -16.29 18.16
C LYS A 196 -9.27 -16.62 18.43
N VAL A 197 -8.69 -17.55 17.67
CA VAL A 197 -7.29 -18.00 17.85
C VAL A 197 -6.28 -16.84 17.91
N MET A 198 -6.53 -15.76 17.15
CA MET A 198 -5.65 -14.59 17.15
C MET A 198 -5.62 -13.83 18.47
N ILE A 199 -6.70 -13.90 19.26
CA ILE A 199 -6.76 -13.28 20.57
C ILE A 199 -5.84 -14.04 21.55
N ALA A 200 -5.90 -15.37 21.53
CA ALA A 200 -4.98 -16.21 22.30
C ALA A 200 -3.52 -15.92 21.91
N LYS A 201 -3.21 -15.93 20.60
CA LYS A 201 -1.86 -15.61 20.09
C LYS A 201 -1.39 -14.21 20.49
N THR A 202 -2.27 -13.21 20.55
CA THR A 202 -1.92 -11.85 20.99
C THR A 202 -1.54 -11.83 22.46
N LYS A 203 -2.29 -12.54 23.31
CA LYS A 203 -1.98 -12.69 24.75
C LYS A 203 -0.64 -13.41 24.94
N GLU A 204 -0.43 -14.54 24.25
CA GLU A 204 0.83 -15.29 24.28
C GLU A 204 2.02 -14.44 23.81
N TYR A 205 1.85 -13.66 22.74
CA TYR A 205 2.88 -12.75 22.26
C TYR A 205 3.29 -11.75 23.35
N LEU A 206 2.32 -11.14 24.02
CA LEU A 206 2.58 -10.17 25.09
C LEU A 206 3.16 -10.82 26.35
N GLU A 207 2.75 -12.04 26.68
CA GLU A 207 3.33 -12.81 27.78
C GLU A 207 4.82 -13.09 27.55
N LYS A 208 5.18 -13.47 26.32
CA LYS A 208 6.55 -13.77 25.89
C LYS A 208 7.40 -12.50 25.75
N ASN A 209 6.93 -11.50 25.04
CA ASN A 209 7.72 -10.34 24.60
C ASN A 209 7.55 -9.10 25.49
N LYS A 210 6.55 -9.08 26.39
CA LYS A 210 6.16 -7.99 27.31
C LYS A 210 5.65 -6.72 26.65
N LYS A 211 6.06 -6.42 25.41
CA LYS A 211 5.68 -5.23 24.65
C LYS A 211 5.58 -5.56 23.16
N PHE A 212 4.83 -4.72 22.44
CA PHE A 212 4.80 -4.74 20.99
C PHE A 212 6.09 -4.16 20.39
N PRO A 213 6.44 -4.52 19.15
CA PRO A 213 7.65 -4.00 18.50
C PRO A 213 7.57 -2.48 18.35
N VAL A 214 8.68 -1.80 18.64
CA VAL A 214 8.80 -0.36 18.44
C VAL A 214 8.92 -0.03 16.94
N LYS A 215 8.51 1.18 16.55
CA LYS A 215 8.57 1.67 15.15
C LYS A 215 7.78 0.82 14.14
N LYS A 216 6.78 0.06 14.61
CA LYS A 216 5.77 -0.59 13.76
C LYS A 216 4.46 0.15 13.88
N SER A 217 3.73 0.22 12.77
CA SER A 217 2.38 0.80 12.75
C SER A 217 1.34 -0.28 12.49
N LEU A 218 0.25 -0.26 13.25
CA LEU A 218 -0.90 -1.13 13.03
C LEU A 218 -2.16 -0.28 12.94
N TYR A 219 -2.86 -0.39 11.81
CA TYR A 219 -4.17 0.22 11.62
C TYR A 219 -5.22 -0.88 11.50
N VAL A 220 -6.32 -0.75 12.24
CA VAL A 220 -7.46 -1.65 12.18
C VAL A 220 -8.71 -0.84 11.89
N SER A 221 -9.40 -1.14 10.79
CA SER A 221 -10.77 -0.63 10.56
C SER A 221 -11.80 -1.66 10.96
N GLN A 222 -12.97 -1.17 11.35
CA GLN A 222 -14.11 -1.99 11.71
C GLN A 222 -15.37 -1.41 11.07
N ALA A 223 -16.15 -2.27 10.41
CA ALA A 223 -17.43 -1.91 9.82
C ALA A 223 -18.55 -1.93 10.86
N ASP A 224 -19.63 -1.22 10.55
CA ASP A 224 -20.88 -1.23 11.32
C ASP A 224 -21.73 -2.50 11.07
N ASN A 225 -21.43 -3.28 10.03
CA ASN A 225 -21.98 -4.62 9.79
C ASN A 225 -23.50 -4.77 10.06
N GLU A 226 -24.29 -3.75 9.69
CA GLU A 226 -25.73 -3.64 9.99
C GLU A 226 -26.58 -4.75 9.36
N GLU A 227 -26.07 -5.48 8.35
CA GLU A 227 -26.77 -6.63 7.76
C GLU A 227 -27.03 -7.77 8.77
N GLN A 228 -26.36 -7.78 9.92
CA GLN A 228 -26.76 -8.57 11.09
C GLN A 228 -27.54 -7.69 12.08
N GLN A 229 -28.78 -7.35 11.70
CA GLN A 229 -29.70 -6.50 12.45
C GLN A 229 -29.48 -6.48 13.97
N LYS A 230 -29.12 -5.30 14.49
CA LYS A 230 -29.32 -4.83 15.88
C LYS A 230 -28.49 -5.41 17.02
N ASN A 231 -27.34 -6.05 16.81
CA ASN A 231 -26.46 -6.31 17.96
C ASN A 231 -24.98 -6.18 17.62
N TRP A 232 -24.26 -5.45 18.46
CA TRP A 232 -22.79 -5.53 18.66
C TRP A 232 -22.28 -6.95 19.01
N ASN A 233 -23.10 -7.99 18.82
CA ASN A 233 -22.86 -9.38 19.17
C ASN A 233 -22.37 -10.25 18.01
N SER A 234 -22.05 -9.70 16.83
CA SER A 234 -21.39 -10.53 15.82
C SER A 234 -20.03 -11.03 16.35
N ASP A 235 -19.67 -12.28 16.07
CA ASP A 235 -18.39 -12.85 16.52
C ASP A 235 -17.20 -11.99 16.05
N MET A 236 -17.33 -11.34 14.89
CA MET A 236 -16.32 -10.47 14.31
C MET A 236 -16.17 -9.16 15.09
N THR A 237 -17.28 -8.45 15.35
CA THR A 237 -17.30 -7.21 16.15
C THR A 237 -16.68 -7.45 17.52
N GLN A 238 -17.11 -8.52 18.21
CA GLN A 238 -16.59 -8.85 19.54
C GLN A 238 -15.10 -9.22 19.52
N ALA A 239 -14.64 -9.94 18.49
CA ALA A 239 -13.24 -10.30 18.38
C ALA A 239 -12.34 -9.08 18.09
N ILE A 240 -12.80 -8.14 17.25
CA ILE A 240 -12.07 -6.90 16.99
C ILE A 240 -12.01 -6.02 18.24
N GLU A 241 -13.11 -5.89 19.00
CA GLU A 241 -13.10 -5.10 20.23
C GLU A 241 -12.22 -5.74 21.32
N GLU A 242 -12.23 -7.06 21.46
CA GLU A 242 -11.32 -7.75 22.39
C GLU A 242 -9.85 -7.55 21.99
N PHE A 243 -9.53 -7.66 20.69
CA PHE A 243 -8.19 -7.40 20.19
C PHE A 243 -7.76 -5.96 20.49
N LYS A 244 -8.59 -4.97 20.15
CA LYS A 244 -8.36 -3.56 20.44
C LYS A 244 -8.08 -3.32 21.92
N GLY A 245 -8.90 -3.86 22.81
CA GLY A 245 -8.71 -3.73 24.26
C GLY A 245 -7.37 -4.28 24.74
N ILE A 246 -6.88 -5.38 24.15
CA ILE A 246 -5.56 -5.93 24.44
C ILE A 246 -4.45 -4.98 23.94
N ILE A 247 -4.55 -4.46 22.72
CA ILE A 247 -3.52 -3.56 22.17
C ILE A 247 -3.43 -2.26 22.98
N GLU A 248 -4.57 -1.61 23.24
CA GLU A 248 -4.63 -0.31 23.92
C GLU A 248 -4.11 -0.39 25.37
N LYS A 249 -4.37 -1.50 26.07
CA LYS A 249 -3.84 -1.73 27.42
C LYS A 249 -2.31 -1.86 27.47
N ASN A 250 -1.65 -2.20 26.37
CA ASN A 250 -0.20 -2.47 26.31
C ASN A 250 0.62 -1.39 25.58
N GLY A 251 -0.04 -0.32 25.08
CA GLY A 251 0.42 1.08 24.96
C GLY A 251 1.70 1.45 24.18
N SER A 252 2.45 0.50 23.65
CA SER A 252 3.79 0.73 23.06
C SER A 252 3.81 0.73 21.52
N LEU A 253 2.71 0.31 20.89
CA LEU A 253 2.55 0.22 19.45
C LEU A 253 2.00 1.54 18.88
N ASN A 254 2.47 1.98 17.71
CA ASN A 254 1.78 3.02 16.96
C ASN A 254 0.49 2.43 16.35
N TYR A 255 -0.57 2.42 17.14
CA TYR A 255 -1.83 1.77 16.85
C TYR A 255 -2.94 2.79 16.61
N LYS A 256 -3.80 2.52 15.62
CA LYS A 256 -5.08 3.21 15.47
C LYS A 256 -6.17 2.21 15.10
N HIS A 257 -7.27 2.29 15.82
CA HIS A 257 -8.54 1.68 15.45
C HIS A 257 -9.49 2.76 14.92
N SER A 258 -10.25 2.46 13.88
CA SER A 258 -11.35 3.30 13.42
C SER A 258 -12.59 2.44 13.19
N PHE A 259 -13.71 2.88 13.75
CA PHE A 259 -15.03 2.36 13.46
C PHE A 259 -15.72 3.24 12.42
N PHE A 260 -16.29 2.62 11.39
CA PHE A 260 -16.96 3.33 10.30
C PHE A 260 -18.47 3.04 10.34
N GLU A 261 -19.22 3.95 10.97
CA GLU A 261 -20.68 3.93 11.02
C GLU A 261 -21.26 3.96 9.60
N GLY A 262 -22.27 3.12 9.34
CA GLY A 262 -22.90 2.97 8.02
C GLY A 262 -22.09 2.21 6.97
N GLU A 263 -20.86 1.79 7.26
CA GLU A 263 -20.08 0.92 6.37
C GLU A 263 -20.37 -0.56 6.63
N THR A 264 -20.29 -1.38 5.58
CA THR A 264 -20.45 -2.84 5.65
C THR A 264 -19.10 -3.54 5.55
N HIS A 265 -19.07 -4.85 5.87
CA HIS A 265 -17.89 -5.68 5.64
C HIS A 265 -17.32 -5.52 4.22
N GLY A 266 -18.18 -5.39 3.20
CA GLY A 266 -17.76 -5.29 1.80
C GLY A 266 -17.17 -3.92 1.40
N THR A 267 -17.49 -2.85 2.14
CA THR A 267 -17.19 -1.46 1.72
C THR A 267 -16.15 -0.77 2.60
N VAL A 268 -16.03 -1.17 3.87
CA VAL A 268 -15.14 -0.55 4.88
C VAL A 268 -13.67 -0.48 4.50
N SER A 269 -13.20 -1.37 3.61
CA SER A 269 -11.80 -1.35 3.15
C SER A 269 -11.46 -0.05 2.42
N TYR A 270 -12.40 0.58 1.71
CA TYR A 270 -12.15 1.84 1.01
C TYR A 270 -11.84 3.01 1.97
N PRO A 271 -12.75 3.41 2.90
CA PRO A 271 -12.46 4.48 3.85
C PRO A 271 -11.37 4.07 4.87
N GLY A 272 -11.30 2.79 5.24
CA GLY A 272 -10.24 2.25 6.10
C GLY A 272 -8.85 2.44 5.50
N ASN A 273 -8.66 2.09 4.22
CA ASN A 273 -7.39 2.28 3.52
C ASN A 273 -6.99 3.75 3.37
N TYR A 274 -7.96 4.65 3.11
CA TYR A 274 -7.72 6.09 3.06
C TYR A 274 -7.15 6.63 4.38
N GLU A 275 -7.79 6.28 5.49
CA GLU A 275 -7.33 6.69 6.81
C GLU A 275 -6.01 6.02 7.22
N ALA A 276 -5.83 4.74 6.89
CA ALA A 276 -4.65 3.96 7.23
C ALA A 276 -3.38 4.58 6.64
N LEU A 277 -3.40 4.91 5.34
CA LEU A 277 -2.25 5.51 4.66
C LEU A 277 -1.87 6.86 5.29
N LYS A 278 -2.87 7.71 5.57
CA LYS A 278 -2.65 9.00 6.23
C LYS A 278 -2.13 8.84 7.67
N PHE A 279 -2.58 7.81 8.38
CA PHE A 279 -2.10 7.49 9.72
C PHE A 279 -0.63 7.04 9.70
N ILE A 280 -0.30 6.08 8.83
CA ILE A 280 1.05 5.51 8.69
C ILE A 280 2.06 6.61 8.36
N PHE A 281 1.79 7.35 7.28
CA PHE A 281 2.68 8.40 6.78
C PHE A 281 2.41 9.78 7.42
N LYS A 282 1.67 9.84 8.54
CA LYS A 282 1.43 11.09 9.27
C LYS A 282 2.75 11.80 9.58
N GLY A 283 2.86 13.06 9.16
CA GLY A 283 4.07 13.87 9.30
C GLY A 283 4.90 14.00 8.02
N PHE A 284 4.52 13.31 6.93
CA PHE A 284 5.20 13.45 5.63
C PHE A 284 5.03 14.84 5.00
N ARG A 285 3.83 15.42 5.13
CA ARG A 285 3.50 16.71 4.52
C ARG A 285 4.05 17.89 5.32
N SER A 286 4.90 18.69 4.70
CA SER A 286 5.26 20.03 5.20
C SER A 286 4.32 21.11 4.65
N ASP A 287 4.01 22.12 5.48
CA ASP A 287 3.20 23.26 5.06
C ASP A 287 4.03 24.21 4.21
N ILE A 288 3.79 24.20 2.89
CA ILE A 288 4.52 25.02 1.91
C ILE A 288 4.47 26.52 2.22
N LYS A 289 3.42 27.01 2.90
CA LYS A 289 3.33 28.42 3.30
C LYS A 289 4.25 28.74 4.48
N GLN A 290 4.51 27.77 5.35
CA GLN A 290 5.50 27.90 6.43
C GLN A 290 6.92 27.77 5.89
N LEU A 291 7.15 26.86 4.94
CA LEU A 291 8.43 26.73 4.24
C LEU A 291 8.86 28.04 3.56
N ALA A 292 7.91 28.82 3.05
CA ALA A 292 8.19 30.13 2.47
C ALA A 292 8.79 31.13 3.47
N LYS A 293 8.44 31.01 4.76
CA LYS A 293 8.90 31.88 5.85
C LYS A 293 10.11 31.32 6.59
N ASN A 294 10.23 30.00 6.66
CA ASN A 294 11.31 29.30 7.33
C ASN A 294 11.71 28.06 6.50
N PRO A 295 12.65 28.21 5.54
CA PRO A 295 12.96 27.13 4.60
C PRO A 295 13.70 25.93 5.23
N THR A 296 14.38 26.11 6.37
CA THR A 296 15.06 25.01 7.09
C THR A 296 14.08 23.99 7.68
N LEU A 297 12.82 24.39 7.87
CA LEU A 297 11.77 23.53 8.42
C LEU A 297 11.57 22.25 7.60
N LEU A 298 11.82 22.28 6.28
CA LEU A 298 11.66 21.10 5.45
C LEU A 298 12.62 19.97 5.87
N GLU A 299 13.89 20.29 6.11
CA GLU A 299 14.88 19.30 6.55
C GLU A 299 14.58 18.80 7.96
N GLU A 300 14.09 19.68 8.85
CA GLU A 300 13.66 19.30 10.20
C GLU A 300 12.46 18.34 10.19
N ASP A 301 11.45 18.62 9.35
CA ASP A 301 10.26 17.79 9.18
C ASP A 301 10.65 16.40 8.64
N TYR A 302 11.45 16.34 7.58
CA TYR A 302 11.90 15.07 6.99
C TYR A 302 12.82 14.28 7.92
N LYS A 303 13.63 14.93 8.75
CA LYS A 303 14.42 14.27 9.79
C LYS A 303 13.52 13.61 10.83
N LYS A 304 12.57 14.36 11.41
CA LYS A 304 11.58 13.82 12.38
C LYS A 304 10.76 12.69 11.77
N PHE A 305 10.38 12.84 10.51
CA PHE A 305 9.64 11.82 9.78
C PHE A 305 10.47 10.55 9.60
N SER A 306 11.72 10.65 9.15
CA SER A 306 12.63 9.50 9.01
C SER A 306 12.85 8.75 10.32
N GLU A 307 13.04 9.47 11.43
CA GLU A 307 13.18 8.89 12.77
C GLU A 307 11.94 8.08 13.19
N LYS A 308 10.75 8.61 12.93
CA LYS A 308 9.46 7.93 13.17
C LYS A 308 9.34 6.66 12.32
N MET A 309 9.70 6.74 11.05
CA MET A 309 9.52 5.65 10.09
C MET A 309 10.59 4.55 10.23
N GLY A 310 11.72 4.86 10.88
CA GLY A 310 12.83 3.91 11.05
C GLY A 310 13.66 3.69 9.78
N THR A 311 13.49 4.54 8.77
CA THR A 311 14.26 4.56 7.53
C THR A 311 14.33 6.00 7.01
N ASP A 312 15.37 6.30 6.24
CA ASP A 312 15.56 7.63 5.67
C ASP A 312 14.52 7.95 4.61
N PHE A 313 13.88 9.10 4.76
CA PHE A 313 13.07 9.78 3.77
C PHE A 313 13.71 11.14 3.48
N ILE A 314 13.83 11.47 2.20
CA ILE A 314 14.28 12.79 1.72
C ILE A 314 13.23 13.36 0.77
N PRO A 315 13.11 14.69 0.65
CA PRO A 315 12.16 15.28 -0.29
C PRO A 315 12.52 14.89 -1.72
N SER A 316 11.55 14.38 -2.48
CA SER A 316 11.77 13.99 -3.89
C SER A 316 12.15 15.20 -4.74
N GLU A 317 12.90 14.98 -5.83
CA GLU A 317 13.24 16.09 -6.73
C GLU A 317 11.98 16.74 -7.31
N ASN A 318 10.95 15.95 -7.63
CA ASN A 318 9.65 16.46 -8.08
C ASN A 318 9.00 17.38 -7.02
N TYR A 319 8.99 16.99 -5.74
CA TYR A 319 8.45 17.83 -4.69
C TYR A 319 9.26 19.12 -4.53
N LEU A 320 10.59 19.06 -4.57
CA LEU A 320 11.44 20.25 -4.54
C LEU A 320 11.17 21.19 -5.73
N ASN A 321 10.96 20.64 -6.94
CA ASN A 321 10.57 21.45 -8.11
C ASN A 321 9.23 22.18 -7.88
N VAL A 322 8.26 21.54 -7.25
CA VAL A 322 6.97 22.15 -6.88
C VAL A 322 7.16 23.26 -5.84
N VAL A 323 7.99 23.02 -4.81
CA VAL A 323 8.31 24.02 -3.77
C VAL A 323 9.02 25.23 -4.38
N ILE A 324 10.06 25.03 -5.18
CA ILE A 324 10.81 26.11 -5.87
C ILE A 324 9.86 26.93 -6.74
N LYS A 325 9.00 26.26 -7.54
CA LYS A 325 8.00 26.94 -8.38
C LYS A 325 7.06 27.81 -7.53
N PHE A 326 6.59 27.31 -6.39
CA PHE A 326 5.76 28.08 -5.47
C PHE A 326 6.50 29.31 -4.93
N MET A 327 7.75 29.17 -4.49
CA MET A 327 8.55 30.30 -3.97
C MET A 327 8.74 31.37 -5.04
N LYS A 328 9.13 30.96 -6.25
CA LYS A 328 9.32 31.84 -7.40
C LYS A 328 8.04 32.59 -7.77
N SER A 329 6.91 31.89 -7.89
CA SER A 329 5.63 32.49 -8.27
C SER A 329 5.08 33.48 -7.24
N ASN A 330 5.51 33.40 -5.98
CA ASN A 330 5.06 34.29 -4.91
C ASN A 330 6.14 35.29 -4.45
N GLY A 331 7.30 35.35 -5.11
CA GLY A 331 8.35 36.34 -4.83
C GLY A 331 9.21 36.06 -3.58
N PHE A 332 9.21 34.84 -3.04
CA PHE A 332 10.02 34.44 -1.89
C PHE A 332 11.47 34.10 -2.31
N LYS A 333 12.26 35.12 -2.71
CA LYS A 333 13.60 34.95 -3.31
C LYS A 333 14.61 34.21 -2.42
N GLU A 334 14.62 34.49 -1.12
CA GLU A 334 15.54 33.85 -0.17
C GLU A 334 15.23 32.35 -0.05
N SER A 335 13.96 32.00 0.17
CA SER A 335 13.49 30.62 0.23
C SER A 335 13.63 29.89 -1.11
N GLU A 336 13.40 30.57 -2.25
CA GLU A 336 13.67 30.02 -3.58
C GLU A 336 15.15 29.60 -3.71
N THR A 337 16.07 30.50 -3.37
CA THR A 337 17.52 30.24 -3.43
C THR A 337 17.90 29.07 -2.52
N TYR A 338 17.34 29.02 -1.31
CA TYR A 338 17.55 27.90 -0.39
C TYR A 338 17.14 26.56 -1.01
N PHE A 339 15.93 26.46 -1.56
CA PHE A 339 15.44 25.20 -2.11
C PHE A 339 16.16 24.80 -3.41
N ILE A 340 16.66 25.74 -4.20
CA ILE A 340 17.55 25.44 -5.34
C ILE A 340 18.82 24.75 -4.84
N HIS A 341 19.50 25.31 -3.84
CA HIS A 341 20.71 24.71 -3.27
C HIS A 341 20.45 23.39 -2.55
N LEU A 342 19.32 23.27 -1.85
CA LEU A 342 18.92 22.01 -1.23
C LEU A 342 18.71 20.92 -2.29
N LYS A 343 18.09 21.27 -3.42
CA LYS A 343 17.91 20.35 -4.55
C LYS A 343 19.24 19.93 -5.15
N GLU A 344 20.17 20.87 -5.38
CA GLU A 344 21.52 20.57 -5.87
C GLU A 344 22.30 19.65 -4.92
N ARG A 345 22.09 19.79 -3.60
CA ARG A 345 22.73 18.94 -2.58
C ARG A 345 22.22 17.49 -2.63
N TYR A 346 20.90 17.28 -2.73
CA TYR A 346 20.32 15.94 -2.77
C TYR A 346 20.39 15.29 -4.16
N TYR A 347 20.34 16.10 -5.22
CA TYR A 347 20.24 15.66 -6.61
C TYR A 347 21.24 16.43 -7.49
N PRO A 348 22.56 16.25 -7.29
CA PRO A 348 23.56 16.91 -8.10
C PRO A 348 23.43 16.45 -9.55
N LYS A 349 23.41 17.41 -10.50
CA LYS A 349 23.47 17.09 -11.93
C LYS A 349 24.83 16.44 -12.22
N LYS A 350 24.80 15.26 -12.84
CA LYS A 350 26.00 14.57 -13.31
C LYS A 350 26.62 15.28 -14.51
#